data_AF-A0A7G9WE17-F1
#
_entry.id   AF-A0A7G9WE17-F1
#
_cell.length_a   1.000
_cell.length_b   1.000
_cell.length_c   1.000
_cell.angle_alpha   90.00
_cell.angle_beta   90.00
_cell.angle_gamma   90.00
#
_symmetry.space_group_name_H-M   'P 1'
#
loop_
_entity.id
_entity.type
_entity.pdbx_description
1 polymer ?
#
loop_
_entity_poly.entity_id
_entity_poly.type
_entity_poly.pdbx_seq_one_letter_code
_entity_poly.pdbx_strand_id
1 'polypeptide(L)'
;MENASQTVAAAKGPATLQSHSALYLNHYDEFVEKSQTLIKEASDKKHFIIIYADITDFQTVNTFYGFAEGDRFLSAFADFLNSTLNTCLCGRVFSDHFICLAQMHSTAGTETTATSYQLKLQRFLQEQLPCHPDCRLHIACGLCTVDDTGLVTAIDNANTARKRAKSHRGTKVIWFDSNLKKQIELEKSTAHLAQAALREKRYCFYLQPKVNLHTGKIVGAEALARGISADGELVYPDMFIPFLEQNGSIIEMDYLIFSKVCAYLADRLRQGLPVVTISVNLSRLHTQRSNTADILHAVASTYDIPPYLLEFELTETLLLDEFDSVKHLIDALRNYGYKVSIDDFGSGYAGINIWQELNFDILKLDKKFLSSDPKVKPRNDALIPNLIRIADQLQMTVLCEGAETEEQCEYLKGMGCSIVQGYYFSKPLSCENFDKLMEENHGTYPVEADQHPYTASTSNFLVRSVTDSIFDVVPGGMAGFDEDSGRLLYASDGVKKLTGYSIEELFTFGSVRDWLEHFIAPTDFSIIINEQQKLHKDGKMYLLFDLHRADGTVVKLEMYAGRVKSPEWGSYILCCFLNKTKNV
;
A
#
# COMPACT_ATOMS: atom_id res chain seq x y z
N MET A 1 11.83 -39.91 -92.71
CA MET A 1 10.97 -40.60 -91.73
C MET A 1 10.69 -39.58 -90.65
N GLU A 2 9.71 -38.68 -90.81
CA GLU A 2 8.26 -38.88 -90.50
C GLU A 2 8.09 -39.46 -89.09
N ASN A 3 7.33 -38.92 -88.12
CA ASN A 3 6.21 -37.97 -88.03
C ASN A 3 6.21 -37.40 -86.57
N ALA A 4 5.93 -36.12 -86.28
CA ALA A 4 4.59 -35.54 -85.98
C ALA A 4 3.79 -36.35 -84.93
N SER A 5 3.16 -35.85 -83.86
CA SER A 5 2.83 -34.53 -83.29
C SER A 5 2.18 -34.78 -81.91
N GLN A 6 2.32 -33.90 -80.91
CA GLN A 6 1.20 -33.23 -80.25
C GLN A 6 1.61 -32.36 -79.04
N THR A 7 0.90 -31.25 -78.97
CA THR A 7 1.08 -29.99 -78.24
C THR A 7 0.49 -30.05 -76.83
N VAL A 8 1.11 -29.41 -75.83
CA VAL A 8 0.38 -28.81 -74.68
C VAL A 8 1.00 -27.47 -74.30
N ALA A 9 0.12 -26.49 -74.11
CA ALA A 9 0.34 -25.07 -73.99
C ALA A 9 1.09 -24.61 -72.73
N ALA A 10 1.70 -23.44 -72.87
CA ALA A 10 2.39 -22.69 -71.82
C ALA A 10 1.46 -22.27 -70.67
N ALA A 11 1.87 -22.59 -69.43
CA ALA A 11 1.41 -21.91 -68.22
C ALA A 11 2.57 -21.11 -67.64
N LYS A 12 2.36 -19.80 -67.50
CA LYS A 12 3.29 -18.81 -66.92
C LYS A 12 3.68 -19.25 -65.49
N GLY A 13 4.98 -19.29 -65.22
CA GLY A 13 5.52 -19.53 -63.89
C GLY A 13 5.20 -18.39 -62.90
N PRO A 14 5.28 -18.66 -61.58
CA PRO A 14 4.93 -17.70 -60.56
C PRO A 14 5.97 -16.57 -60.46
N ALA A 15 5.47 -15.36 -60.24
CA ALA A 15 6.27 -14.18 -59.98
C ALA A 15 7.05 -14.31 -58.66
N THR A 16 8.29 -13.84 -58.73
CA THR A 16 9.35 -13.86 -57.74
C THR A 16 8.98 -13.15 -56.43
N LEU A 17 9.18 -13.81 -55.29
CA LEU A 17 9.22 -13.18 -53.96
C LEU A 17 10.48 -12.29 -53.87
N GLN A 18 10.31 -10.97 -53.75
CA GLN A 18 11.38 -10.05 -53.36
C GLN A 18 11.52 -10.06 -51.83
N SER A 19 12.73 -10.30 -51.33
CA SER A 19 13.09 -10.09 -49.92
C SER A 19 13.18 -8.60 -49.63
N HIS A 20 12.35 -8.07 -48.73
CA HIS A 20 12.33 -6.66 -48.37
C HIS A 20 13.10 -6.43 -47.06
N SER A 21 14.29 -5.81 -47.11
CA SER A 21 14.97 -5.41 -45.86
C SER A 21 14.24 -4.23 -45.21
N ALA A 22 14.18 -4.17 -43.87
CA ALA A 22 13.51 -3.10 -43.14
C ALA A 22 14.11 -1.69 -43.34
N LEU A 23 15.27 -1.61 -44.00
CA LEU A 23 15.95 -0.35 -44.33
C LEU A 23 15.34 0.32 -45.57
N TYR A 24 14.54 -0.39 -46.37
CA TYR A 24 13.92 0.12 -47.61
C TYR A 24 12.39 0.18 -47.54
N LEU A 25 11.81 0.22 -46.34
CA LEU A 25 10.38 0.41 -46.16
C LEU A 25 9.97 1.86 -46.42
N ASN A 26 8.71 2.04 -46.81
CA ASN A 26 8.14 3.36 -47.06
C ASN A 26 8.26 4.25 -45.81
N HIS A 27 8.78 5.47 -45.99
CA HIS A 27 8.72 6.50 -44.96
C HIS A 27 7.29 7.03 -44.80
N TYR A 28 7.02 7.77 -43.72
CA TYR A 28 5.67 8.18 -43.34
C TYR A 28 4.84 8.78 -44.50
N ASP A 29 5.38 9.78 -45.19
CA ASP A 29 4.65 10.48 -46.27
C ASP A 29 4.34 9.54 -47.45
N GLU A 30 5.32 8.72 -47.84
CA GLU A 30 5.17 7.73 -48.90
C GLU A 30 4.16 6.63 -48.52
N PHE A 31 4.17 6.20 -47.26
CA PHE A 31 3.21 5.25 -46.72
C PHE A 31 1.79 5.82 -46.80
N VAL A 32 1.60 7.09 -46.41
CA VAL A 32 0.30 7.77 -46.48
C VAL A 32 -0.20 7.86 -47.92
N GLU A 33 0.64 8.33 -48.85
CA GLU A 33 0.26 8.47 -50.26
C GLU A 33 -0.13 7.12 -50.90
N LYS A 34 0.69 6.08 -50.71
CA LYS A 34 0.42 4.74 -51.24
C LYS A 34 -0.81 4.12 -50.59
N SER A 35 -0.99 4.29 -49.28
CA SER A 35 -2.17 3.81 -48.57
C SER A 35 -3.45 4.46 -49.08
N GLN A 36 -3.44 5.78 -49.33
CA GLN A 36 -4.60 6.48 -49.91
C GLN A 36 -4.97 5.94 -51.29
N THR A 37 -3.97 5.64 -52.13
CA THR A 37 -4.19 5.05 -53.46
C THR A 37 -4.82 3.66 -53.33
N LEU A 38 -4.25 2.78 -52.50
CA LEU A 38 -4.77 1.43 -52.25
C LEU A 38 -6.21 1.44 -51.71
N ILE A 39 -6.53 2.37 -50.79
CA ILE A 39 -7.88 2.50 -50.23
C ILE A 39 -8.87 3.00 -51.29
N LYS A 40 -8.46 3.91 -52.18
CA LYS A 40 -9.32 4.43 -53.27
C LYS A 40 -9.60 3.40 -54.35
N GLU A 41 -8.62 2.55 -54.66
CA GLU A 41 -8.71 1.52 -55.70
C GLU A 41 -9.45 0.26 -55.25
N ALA A 42 -9.68 0.10 -53.94
CA ALA A 42 -10.37 -1.06 -53.38
C ALA A 42 -11.86 -1.11 -53.79
N SER A 43 -12.24 -2.21 -54.44
CA SER A 43 -13.62 -2.48 -54.90
C SER A 43 -14.62 -2.64 -53.75
N ASP A 44 -14.15 -3.05 -52.57
CA ASP A 44 -14.90 -3.10 -51.32
C ASP A 44 -14.18 -2.22 -50.30
N LYS A 45 -14.82 -1.11 -49.89
CA LYS A 45 -14.27 -0.20 -48.86
C LYS A 45 -14.27 -0.82 -47.46
N LYS A 46 -14.74 -2.06 -47.30
CA LYS A 46 -14.87 -2.70 -46.00
C LYS A 46 -13.52 -3.17 -45.42
N HIS A 47 -13.22 -2.52 -44.30
CA HIS A 47 -12.32 -2.90 -43.21
C HIS A 47 -10.81 -2.88 -43.51
N PHE A 48 -10.30 -1.73 -43.99
CA PHE A 48 -8.90 -1.42 -43.79
C PHE A 48 -8.62 -1.11 -42.31
N ILE A 49 -7.47 -1.56 -41.84
CA ILE A 49 -6.99 -1.30 -40.49
C ILE A 49 -5.58 -0.73 -40.56
N ILE A 50 -5.30 0.23 -39.68
CA ILE A 50 -3.96 0.68 -39.39
C ILE A 50 -3.43 -0.07 -38.19
N ILE A 51 -2.23 -0.59 -38.35
CA ILE A 51 -1.42 -1.20 -37.30
C ILE A 51 -0.25 -0.27 -37.05
N TYR A 52 -0.05 0.16 -35.81
CA TYR A 52 1.11 0.95 -35.41
C TYR A 52 1.86 0.20 -34.31
N ALA A 53 3.11 -0.21 -34.58
CA ALA A 53 3.94 -0.98 -33.67
C ALA A 53 5.21 -0.21 -33.24
N ASP A 54 5.68 -0.49 -32.04
CA ASP A 54 6.88 0.06 -31.38
C ASP A 54 7.53 -1.08 -30.59
N ILE A 55 8.86 -1.22 -30.66
CA ILE A 55 9.62 -2.26 -29.97
C ILE A 55 10.26 -1.64 -28.72
N THR A 56 9.66 -1.89 -27.56
CA THR A 56 10.18 -1.38 -26.29
C THR A 56 11.60 -1.91 -26.02
N ASP A 57 12.46 -1.01 -25.57
CA ASP A 57 13.87 -1.26 -25.24
C ASP A 57 14.74 -1.80 -26.38
N PHE A 58 14.36 -1.55 -27.65
CA PHE A 58 15.16 -1.97 -28.81
C PHE A 58 16.63 -1.51 -28.78
N GLN A 59 16.93 -0.37 -28.14
CA GLN A 59 18.30 0.11 -27.98
C GLN A 59 19.22 -0.90 -27.27
N THR A 60 18.67 -1.77 -26.42
CA THR A 60 19.42 -2.84 -25.74
C THR A 60 20.00 -3.85 -26.74
N VAL A 61 19.30 -4.14 -27.84
CA VAL A 61 19.80 -5.00 -28.92
C VAL A 61 21.05 -4.39 -29.56
N ASN A 62 20.99 -3.12 -29.92
CA ASN A 62 22.14 -2.40 -30.49
C ASN A 62 23.31 -2.33 -29.51
N THR A 63 23.01 -2.17 -28.22
CA THR A 63 24.02 -2.01 -27.17
C THR A 63 24.76 -3.32 -26.90
N PHE A 64 24.04 -4.45 -26.82
CA PHE A 64 24.63 -5.74 -26.46
C PHE A 64 25.14 -6.55 -27.66
N TYR A 65 24.49 -6.43 -28.81
CA TYR A 65 24.77 -7.28 -29.99
C TYR A 65 25.22 -6.47 -31.23
N GLY A 66 25.27 -5.15 -31.13
CA GLY A 66 25.75 -4.26 -32.19
C GLY A 66 24.70 -3.91 -33.24
N PHE A 67 24.99 -2.88 -34.03
CA PHE A 67 24.06 -2.32 -35.02
C PHE A 67 23.69 -3.30 -36.15
N ALA A 68 24.62 -4.18 -36.56
CA ALA A 68 24.34 -5.16 -37.60
C ALA A 68 23.26 -6.16 -37.18
N GLU A 69 23.26 -6.58 -35.92
CA GLU A 69 22.22 -7.47 -35.37
C GLU A 69 20.90 -6.71 -35.16
N GLY A 70 20.97 -5.45 -34.74
CA GLY A 70 19.81 -4.57 -34.69
C GLY A 70 19.11 -4.44 -36.05
N ASP A 71 19.87 -4.23 -37.13
CA ASP A 71 19.33 -4.15 -38.49
C ASP A 71 18.73 -5.49 -38.95
N ARG A 72 19.34 -6.62 -38.56
CA ARG A 72 18.78 -7.96 -38.80
C ARG A 72 17.45 -8.15 -38.07
N PHE A 73 17.38 -7.78 -36.79
CA PHE A 73 16.16 -7.87 -35.99
C PHE A 73 15.03 -7.04 -36.61
N LEU A 74 15.31 -5.78 -36.97
CA LEU A 74 14.34 -4.90 -37.59
C LEU A 74 13.86 -5.45 -38.94
N SER A 75 14.76 -6.04 -39.73
CA SER A 75 14.42 -6.71 -40.99
C SER A 75 13.51 -7.92 -40.76
N ALA A 76 13.83 -8.77 -39.79
CA ALA A 76 12.99 -9.90 -39.42
C ALA A 76 11.60 -9.44 -38.92
N PHE A 77 11.54 -8.32 -38.20
CA PHE A 77 10.27 -7.76 -37.74
C PHE A 77 9.44 -7.19 -38.90
N ALA A 78 10.06 -6.51 -39.86
CA ALA A 78 9.37 -6.07 -41.07
C ALA A 78 8.79 -7.22 -41.87
N ASP A 79 9.56 -8.30 -42.07
CA ASP A 79 9.10 -9.51 -42.75
C ASP A 79 7.94 -10.18 -42.00
N PHE A 80 8.01 -10.22 -40.67
CA PHE A 80 6.93 -10.68 -39.82
C PHE A 80 5.65 -9.83 -39.99
N LEU A 81 5.77 -8.50 -40.00
CA LEU A 81 4.63 -7.60 -40.17
C LEU A 81 3.98 -7.77 -41.56
N ASN A 82 4.79 -7.87 -42.61
CA ASN A 82 4.31 -8.09 -43.98
C ASN A 82 3.61 -9.44 -44.16
N SER A 83 4.09 -10.49 -43.50
CA SER A 83 3.50 -11.83 -43.57
C SER A 83 2.27 -12.02 -42.67
N THR A 84 1.94 -11.02 -41.84
CA THR A 84 0.85 -11.12 -40.87
C THR A 84 -0.35 -10.23 -41.26
N LEU A 85 -1.57 -10.68 -40.96
CA LEU A 85 -2.83 -9.91 -41.08
C LEU A 85 -3.15 -9.32 -42.48
N ASN A 86 -2.94 -10.06 -43.59
CA ASN A 86 -3.23 -9.56 -44.94
C ASN A 86 -2.70 -8.12 -45.16
N THR A 87 -1.48 -7.87 -44.69
CA THR A 87 -0.86 -6.55 -44.78
C THR A 87 -0.70 -6.17 -46.25
N CYS A 88 -1.31 -5.06 -46.64
CA CYS A 88 -1.25 -4.51 -47.98
C CYS A 88 0.01 -3.65 -48.17
N LEU A 89 0.39 -2.93 -47.10
CA LEU A 89 1.53 -2.02 -47.11
C LEU A 89 2.17 -1.97 -45.73
N CYS A 90 3.49 -2.02 -45.67
CA CYS A 90 4.26 -1.75 -44.46
C CYS A 90 5.18 -0.54 -44.69
N GLY A 91 5.32 0.28 -43.66
CA GLY A 91 6.19 1.45 -43.61
C GLY A 91 6.95 1.48 -42.30
N ARG A 92 8.08 2.19 -42.31
CA ARG A 92 8.89 2.44 -41.13
C ARG A 92 8.94 3.95 -40.91
N VAL A 93 8.29 4.40 -39.84
CA VAL A 93 8.11 5.84 -39.58
C VAL A 93 9.44 6.45 -39.13
N PHE A 94 10.03 5.90 -38.07
CA PHE A 94 11.36 6.25 -37.56
C PHE A 94 11.85 5.16 -36.59
N SER A 95 13.17 5.00 -36.43
CA SER A 95 13.77 4.05 -35.47
C SER A 95 13.10 2.66 -35.54
N ASP A 96 12.47 2.21 -34.48
CA ASP A 96 11.82 0.92 -34.26
C ASP A 96 10.29 1.01 -34.40
N HIS A 97 9.78 2.11 -34.94
CA HIS A 97 8.36 2.35 -35.19
C HIS A 97 7.95 1.91 -36.59
N PHE A 98 7.00 0.98 -36.64
CA PHE A 98 6.43 0.44 -37.87
C PHE A 98 4.95 0.77 -37.99
N ILE A 99 4.51 0.98 -39.23
CA ILE A 99 3.12 1.23 -39.56
C ILE A 99 2.69 0.29 -40.69
N CYS A 100 1.52 -0.32 -40.58
CA CYS A 100 0.98 -1.19 -41.62
C CYS A 100 -0.46 -0.81 -41.96
N LEU A 101 -0.78 -0.89 -43.25
CA LEU A 101 -2.14 -0.94 -43.76
C LEU A 101 -2.47 -2.42 -44.01
N ALA A 102 -3.51 -2.92 -43.37
CA ALA A 102 -3.95 -4.30 -43.49
C ALA A 102 -5.44 -4.38 -43.80
N GLN A 103 -5.88 -5.48 -44.41
CA GLN A 103 -7.30 -5.72 -44.71
C GLN A 103 -7.89 -6.78 -43.79
N MET A 104 -8.99 -6.43 -43.11
CA MET A 104 -9.74 -7.35 -42.25
C MET A 104 -10.85 -8.08 -43.02
N HIS A 105 -10.99 -9.37 -42.74
CA HIS A 105 -12.18 -10.12 -43.15
C HIS A 105 -13.37 -9.79 -42.23
N SER A 106 -14.55 -9.57 -42.80
CA SER A 106 -15.70 -8.92 -42.13
C SER A 106 -16.39 -9.73 -41.02
N THR A 107 -15.86 -10.90 -40.62
CA THR A 107 -16.52 -11.83 -39.67
C THR A 107 -15.85 -11.88 -38.29
N ALA A 108 -14.67 -11.26 -38.11
CA ALA A 108 -13.97 -11.26 -36.83
C ALA A 108 -14.23 -9.97 -36.03
N GLY A 109 -14.53 -10.10 -34.74
CA GLY A 109 -14.62 -8.96 -33.82
C GLY A 109 -13.26 -8.27 -33.62
N THR A 110 -13.29 -6.99 -33.24
CA THR A 110 -12.09 -6.16 -32.99
C THR A 110 -11.22 -6.76 -31.88
N GLU A 111 -11.83 -7.22 -30.79
CA GLU A 111 -11.13 -7.83 -29.65
C GLU A 111 -10.47 -9.17 -29.99
N THR A 112 -11.18 -10.03 -30.75
CA THR A 112 -10.62 -11.31 -31.23
C THR A 112 -9.42 -11.06 -32.14
N THR A 113 -9.52 -10.05 -33.01
CA THR A 113 -8.42 -9.66 -33.91
C THR A 113 -7.22 -9.18 -33.12
N ALA A 114 -7.40 -8.26 -32.16
CA ALA A 114 -6.34 -7.75 -31.30
C ALA A 114 -5.65 -8.86 -30.51
N THR A 115 -6.43 -9.76 -29.89
CA THR A 115 -5.91 -10.89 -29.11
C THR A 115 -5.12 -11.86 -29.98
N SER A 116 -5.65 -12.20 -31.17
CA SER A 116 -4.95 -13.09 -32.11
C SER A 116 -3.62 -12.49 -32.59
N TYR A 117 -3.59 -11.17 -32.81
CA TYR A 117 -2.39 -10.47 -33.26
C TYR A 117 -1.36 -10.38 -32.14
N GLN A 118 -1.80 -10.15 -30.90
CA GLN A 118 -0.93 -10.15 -29.72
C GLN A 118 -0.20 -11.48 -29.56
N LEU A 119 -0.90 -12.61 -29.74
CA LEU A 119 -0.29 -13.94 -29.67
C LEU A 119 0.76 -14.14 -30.77
N LYS A 120 0.53 -13.63 -31.98
CA LYS A 120 1.52 -13.70 -33.07
C LYS A 120 2.76 -12.88 -32.76
N LEU A 121 2.60 -11.67 -32.24
CA LEU A 121 3.73 -10.82 -31.81
C LEU A 121 4.54 -11.46 -30.67
N GLN A 122 3.86 -12.09 -29.71
CA GLN A 122 4.53 -12.81 -28.62
C GLN A 122 5.33 -14.00 -29.15
N ARG A 123 4.79 -14.76 -30.11
CA ARG A 123 5.51 -15.87 -30.75
C ARG A 123 6.74 -15.39 -31.52
N PHE A 124 6.62 -14.30 -32.28
CA PHE A 124 7.77 -13.69 -32.95
C PHE A 124 8.90 -13.37 -31.97
N LEU A 125 8.59 -12.73 -30.85
CA LEU A 125 9.62 -12.42 -29.84
C LEU A 125 10.19 -13.67 -29.17
N GLN A 126 9.38 -14.72 -28.94
CA GLN A 126 9.86 -16.00 -28.43
C GLN A 126 10.85 -16.66 -29.40
N GLU A 127 10.61 -16.57 -30.71
CA GLU A 127 11.52 -17.07 -31.74
C GLU A 127 12.82 -16.25 -31.82
N GLN A 128 12.77 -14.95 -31.52
CA GLN A 128 13.97 -14.09 -31.45
C GLN A 128 14.74 -14.23 -30.13
N LEU A 129 14.13 -14.74 -29.06
CA LEU A 129 14.75 -14.80 -27.73
C LEU A 129 16.10 -15.54 -27.68
N PRO A 130 16.32 -16.68 -28.38
CA PRO A 130 17.62 -17.37 -28.37
C PRO A 130 18.78 -16.53 -28.93
N CYS A 131 18.48 -15.56 -29.80
CA CYS A 131 19.47 -14.65 -30.36
C CYS A 131 19.73 -13.43 -29.46
N HIS A 132 18.83 -13.12 -28.52
CA HIS A 132 18.89 -11.93 -27.67
C HIS A 132 18.53 -12.25 -26.20
N PRO A 133 19.20 -13.22 -25.55
CA PRO A 133 18.83 -13.68 -24.21
C PRO A 133 18.94 -12.59 -23.13
N ASP A 134 19.77 -11.56 -23.34
CA ASP A 134 19.99 -10.47 -22.39
C ASP A 134 19.03 -9.28 -22.61
N CYS A 135 18.16 -9.35 -23.62
CA CYS A 135 17.19 -8.30 -23.93
C CYS A 135 15.78 -8.70 -23.48
N ARG A 136 15.10 -7.79 -22.78
CA ARG A 136 13.68 -7.96 -22.41
C ARG A 136 12.79 -7.20 -23.37
N LEU A 137 12.72 -7.67 -24.61
CA LEU A 137 11.97 -7.01 -25.67
C LEU A 137 10.47 -7.25 -25.54
N HIS A 138 9.68 -6.21 -25.78
CA HIS A 138 8.23 -6.25 -25.83
C HIS A 138 7.73 -5.39 -26.99
N ILE A 139 6.60 -5.75 -27.59
CA ILE A 139 6.01 -4.97 -28.68
C ILE A 139 4.72 -4.29 -28.20
N ALA A 140 4.69 -2.96 -28.28
CA ALA A 140 3.51 -2.16 -28.06
C ALA A 140 2.83 -1.89 -29.40
N CYS A 141 1.58 -2.30 -29.55
CA CYS A 141 0.86 -2.19 -30.81
C CYS A 141 -0.53 -1.55 -30.63
N GLY A 142 -0.87 -0.64 -31.52
CA GLY A 142 -2.20 -0.05 -31.64
C GLY A 142 -2.85 -0.41 -32.97
N LEU A 143 -4.15 -0.67 -32.94
CA LEU A 143 -4.96 -0.99 -34.11
C LEU A 143 -6.09 0.05 -34.25
N CYS A 144 -6.40 0.48 -35.46
CA CYS A 144 -7.58 1.34 -35.70
C CYS A 144 -8.18 1.07 -37.07
N THR A 145 -9.51 1.01 -37.17
CA THR A 145 -10.21 0.92 -38.46
C THR A 145 -10.04 2.22 -39.22
N VAL A 146 -9.78 2.15 -40.52
CA VAL A 146 -9.94 3.30 -41.41
C VAL A 146 -11.43 3.46 -41.71
N ASP A 147 -12.04 4.48 -41.13
CA ASP A 147 -13.44 4.84 -41.33
C ASP A 147 -13.57 6.15 -42.13
N ASP A 148 -14.77 6.72 -42.15
CA ASP A 148 -15.07 7.96 -42.86
C ASP A 148 -14.31 9.19 -42.32
N THR A 149 -13.66 9.09 -41.14
CA THR A 149 -12.80 10.16 -40.59
C THR A 149 -11.44 10.23 -41.29
N GLY A 150 -11.12 9.25 -42.14
CA GLY A 150 -9.96 9.27 -43.02
C GLY A 150 -8.71 8.60 -42.46
N LEU A 151 -7.78 8.30 -43.38
CA LEU A 151 -6.55 7.56 -43.09
C LEU A 151 -5.69 8.22 -42.01
N VAL A 152 -5.46 9.53 -42.10
CA VAL A 152 -4.57 10.25 -41.17
C VAL A 152 -5.10 10.15 -39.74
N THR A 153 -6.41 10.34 -39.56
CA THR A 153 -7.08 10.18 -38.26
C THR A 153 -6.93 8.75 -37.72
N ALA A 154 -7.09 7.73 -38.57
CA ALA A 154 -6.89 6.33 -38.18
C ALA A 154 -5.44 6.04 -37.76
N ILE A 155 -4.44 6.66 -38.42
CA ILE A 155 -3.04 6.57 -38.04
C ILE A 155 -2.79 7.19 -36.65
N ASP A 156 -3.31 8.37 -36.39
CA ASP A 156 -3.18 9.05 -35.09
C ASP A 156 -3.86 8.27 -33.95
N ASN A 157 -5.04 7.72 -34.23
CA ASN A 157 -5.77 6.88 -33.31
C ASN A 157 -5.03 5.57 -33.01
N ALA A 158 -4.47 4.90 -34.03
CA ALA A 158 -3.64 3.72 -33.85
C ALA A 158 -2.37 4.04 -33.05
N ASN A 159 -1.70 5.16 -33.31
CA ASN A 159 -0.55 5.60 -32.51
C ASN A 159 -0.94 5.89 -31.05
N THR A 160 -2.13 6.43 -30.82
CA THR A 160 -2.65 6.67 -29.47
C THR A 160 -2.90 5.35 -28.72
N ALA A 161 -3.52 4.36 -29.37
CA ALA A 161 -3.69 3.02 -28.80
C ALA A 161 -2.34 2.34 -28.52
N ARG A 162 -1.35 2.51 -29.42
CA ARG A 162 0.02 2.01 -29.24
C ARG A 162 0.71 2.64 -28.03
N LYS A 163 0.57 3.95 -27.80
CA LYS A 163 1.09 4.61 -26.59
C LYS A 163 0.48 4.01 -25.31
N ARG A 164 -0.82 3.73 -25.32
CA ARG A 164 -1.49 3.03 -24.21
C ARG A 164 -1.01 1.58 -24.05
N ALA A 165 -0.70 0.90 -25.16
CA ALA A 165 -0.12 -0.44 -25.10
C ALA A 165 1.27 -0.42 -24.46
N LYS A 166 2.06 0.64 -24.71
CA LYS A 166 3.43 0.80 -24.18
C LYS A 166 3.49 0.95 -22.65
N SER A 167 2.41 1.38 -21.99
CA SER A 167 2.36 1.46 -20.52
C SER A 167 2.21 0.09 -19.83
N HIS A 168 2.05 -1.00 -20.58
CA HIS A 168 1.96 -2.35 -20.04
C HIS A 168 3.35 -2.98 -19.96
N ARG A 169 3.62 -3.79 -18.91
CA ARG A 169 4.90 -4.47 -18.67
C ARG A 169 5.18 -5.66 -19.62
N GLY A 170 4.65 -5.66 -20.84
CA GLY A 170 4.79 -6.74 -21.80
C GLY A 170 4.14 -6.46 -23.15
N THR A 171 4.29 -7.38 -24.10
CA THR A 171 3.69 -7.26 -25.44
C THR A 171 2.18 -7.13 -25.34
N LYS A 172 1.64 -6.00 -25.81
CA LYS A 172 0.24 -5.64 -25.71
C LYS A 172 -0.24 -5.08 -27.04
N VAL A 173 -1.43 -5.52 -27.45
CA VAL A 173 -2.15 -4.96 -28.59
C VAL A 173 -3.42 -4.30 -28.08
N ILE A 174 -3.64 -3.04 -28.45
CA ILE A 174 -4.85 -2.29 -28.09
C ILE A 174 -5.56 -1.84 -29.35
N TRP A 175 -6.87 -2.06 -29.39
CA TRP A 175 -7.73 -1.53 -30.45
C TRP A 175 -8.24 -0.15 -30.06
N PHE A 176 -8.13 0.83 -30.96
CA PHE A 176 -8.75 2.13 -30.80
C PHE A 176 -10.20 2.06 -31.22
N ASP A 177 -11.08 1.93 -30.23
CA ASP A 177 -12.53 1.98 -30.40
C ASP A 177 -13.13 3.23 -29.72
N SER A 178 -14.45 3.36 -29.80
CA SER A 178 -15.17 4.46 -29.18
C SER A 178 -15.09 4.47 -27.65
N ASN A 179 -14.87 3.31 -27.02
CA ASN A 179 -14.71 3.21 -25.57
C ASN A 179 -13.34 3.75 -25.14
N LEU A 180 -12.27 3.34 -25.82
CA LEU A 180 -10.92 3.88 -25.59
C LEU A 180 -10.89 5.39 -25.85
N LYS A 181 -11.55 5.87 -26.90
CA LYS A 181 -11.68 7.31 -27.18
C LYS A 181 -12.34 8.04 -26.02
N LYS A 182 -13.50 7.57 -25.54
CA LYS A 182 -14.19 8.15 -24.38
C LYS A 182 -13.35 8.13 -23.12
N GLN A 183 -12.61 7.03 -22.88
CA GLN A 183 -11.71 6.91 -21.74
C GLN A 183 -10.60 7.97 -21.80
N ILE A 184 -9.96 8.15 -22.96
CA ILE A 184 -8.90 9.16 -23.14
C ILE A 184 -9.47 10.59 -23.00
N GLU A 185 -10.66 10.84 -23.53
CA GLU A 185 -11.33 12.14 -23.38
C GLU A 185 -11.67 12.44 -21.92
N LEU A 186 -12.13 11.43 -21.17
CA LEU A 186 -12.38 11.53 -19.73
C LEU A 186 -11.08 11.74 -18.94
N GLU A 187 -10.00 11.01 -19.27
CA GLU A 187 -8.69 11.20 -18.65
C GLU A 187 -8.17 12.63 -18.87
N LYS A 188 -8.30 13.16 -20.11
CA LYS A 188 -7.90 14.54 -20.44
C LYS A 188 -8.75 15.60 -19.75
N SER A 189 -10.07 15.41 -19.67
CA SER A 189 -10.94 16.36 -18.98
C SER A 189 -10.66 16.36 -17.48
N THR A 190 -10.50 15.18 -16.88
CA THR A 190 -10.15 15.01 -15.46
C THR A 190 -8.81 15.65 -15.13
N ALA A 191 -7.82 15.48 -16.00
CA ALA A 191 -6.52 16.14 -15.91
C ALA A 191 -6.62 17.67 -15.87
N HIS A 192 -7.39 18.24 -16.82
CA HIS A 192 -7.59 19.68 -16.86
C HIS A 192 -8.30 20.20 -15.60
N LEU A 193 -9.32 19.47 -15.13
CA LEU A 193 -10.07 19.80 -13.92
C LEU A 193 -9.21 19.72 -12.65
N ALA A 194 -8.37 18.69 -12.53
CA ALA A 194 -7.46 18.54 -11.39
C ALA A 194 -6.47 19.71 -11.30
N GLN A 195 -5.89 20.11 -12.43
CA GLN A 195 -4.95 21.24 -12.46
C GLN A 195 -5.64 22.59 -12.19
N ALA A 196 -6.89 22.77 -12.63
CA ALA A 196 -7.68 23.95 -12.29
C ALA A 196 -8.02 23.97 -10.79
N ALA A 197 -8.45 22.84 -10.24
CA ALA A 197 -8.79 22.71 -8.82
C ALA A 197 -7.58 23.00 -7.92
N LEU A 198 -6.37 22.61 -8.33
CA LEU A 198 -5.15 22.87 -7.57
C LEU A 198 -4.83 24.36 -7.54
N ARG A 199 -4.90 25.05 -8.70
CA ARG A 199 -4.72 26.51 -8.80
C ARG A 199 -5.72 27.29 -7.97
N GLU A 200 -6.97 26.82 -7.90
CA GLU A 200 -8.04 27.42 -7.13
C GLU A 200 -8.09 26.92 -5.67
N LYS A 201 -7.14 26.09 -5.24
CA LYS A 201 -7.06 25.47 -3.91
C LYS A 201 -8.34 24.72 -3.48
N ARG A 202 -9.10 24.19 -4.46
CA ARG A 202 -10.34 23.41 -4.32
C ARG A 202 -10.09 21.94 -3.96
N TYR A 203 -9.20 21.71 -3.01
CA TYR A 203 -8.95 20.40 -2.44
C TYR A 203 -9.11 20.46 -0.94
N CYS A 204 -9.89 19.57 -0.37
CA CYS A 204 -10.03 19.41 1.07
C CYS A 204 -9.46 18.05 1.48
N PHE A 205 -9.50 17.76 2.78
CA PHE A 205 -9.16 16.46 3.31
C PHE A 205 -10.30 15.96 4.17
N TYR A 206 -10.47 14.64 4.16
CA TYR A 206 -11.36 13.92 5.05
C TYR A 206 -10.49 13.14 6.03
N LEU A 207 -10.97 12.94 7.25
CA LEU A 207 -10.25 12.23 8.30
C LEU A 207 -10.84 10.84 8.48
N GLN A 208 -10.03 9.80 8.33
CA GLN A 208 -10.42 8.44 8.69
C GLN A 208 -9.83 8.07 10.06
N PRO A 209 -10.65 7.75 11.07
CA PRO A 209 -10.15 7.42 12.40
C PRO A 209 -9.32 6.12 12.43
N LYS A 210 -8.23 6.15 13.20
CA LYS A 210 -7.43 4.98 13.64
C LYS A 210 -7.86 4.64 15.07
N VAL A 211 -8.36 3.43 15.28
CA VAL A 211 -9.04 3.03 16.53
C VAL A 211 -8.24 1.95 17.25
N ASN A 212 -8.09 2.10 18.57
CA ASN A 212 -7.53 1.06 19.42
C ASN A 212 -8.61 -0.01 19.71
N LEU A 213 -8.34 -1.26 19.33
CA LEU A 213 -9.30 -2.36 19.40
C LEU A 213 -9.68 -2.77 20.84
N HIS A 214 -8.83 -2.48 21.82
CA HIS A 214 -9.08 -2.84 23.22
C HIS A 214 -9.95 -1.79 23.93
N THR A 215 -9.72 -0.52 23.63
CA THR A 215 -10.36 0.60 24.33
C THR A 215 -11.48 1.27 23.53
N GLY A 216 -11.56 1.00 22.23
CA GLY A 216 -12.43 1.71 21.29
C GLY A 216 -12.01 3.16 21.03
N LYS A 217 -10.93 3.65 21.67
CA LYS A 217 -10.50 5.05 21.56
C LYS A 217 -9.83 5.33 20.21
N ILE A 218 -10.13 6.49 19.66
CA ILE A 218 -9.44 7.05 18.50
C ILE A 218 -8.04 7.49 18.96
N VAL A 219 -7.02 6.87 18.38
CA VAL A 219 -5.61 7.13 18.70
C VAL A 219 -4.89 7.96 17.63
N GLY A 220 -5.53 8.10 16.46
CA GLY A 220 -5.04 8.89 15.34
C GLY A 220 -6.10 9.02 14.25
N ALA A 221 -5.79 9.72 13.17
CA ALA A 221 -6.61 9.75 11.97
C ALA A 221 -5.74 9.94 10.72
N GLU A 222 -6.16 9.37 9.59
CA GLU A 222 -5.52 9.61 8.29
C GLU A 222 -6.22 10.73 7.53
N ALA A 223 -5.45 11.70 7.05
CA ALA A 223 -5.92 12.77 6.18
C ALA A 223 -5.91 12.33 4.72
N LEU A 224 -7.11 12.10 4.18
CA LEU A 224 -7.34 11.63 2.83
C LEU A 224 -7.82 12.78 1.94
N ALA A 225 -7.02 13.12 0.93
CA ALA A 225 -7.32 14.20 0.00
C ALA A 225 -8.66 13.97 -0.75
N ARG A 226 -9.41 15.05 -0.98
CA ARG A 226 -10.61 15.08 -1.82
C ARG A 226 -10.58 16.32 -2.69
N GLY A 227 -10.78 16.15 -3.99
CA GLY A 227 -11.03 17.28 -4.88
C GLY A 227 -12.46 17.77 -4.71
N ILE A 228 -12.69 19.05 -4.96
CA ILE A 228 -14.03 19.64 -5.05
C ILE A 228 -14.17 20.12 -6.49
N SER A 229 -15.18 19.65 -7.22
CA SER A 229 -15.46 20.09 -8.59
C SER A 229 -16.02 21.53 -8.62
N ALA A 230 -16.18 22.10 -9.83
CA ALA A 230 -16.67 23.48 -9.97
C ALA A 230 -18.14 23.66 -9.51
N ASP A 231 -18.93 22.59 -9.60
CA ASP A 231 -20.30 22.47 -9.11
C ASP A 231 -20.39 22.07 -7.62
N GLY A 232 -19.25 21.84 -6.95
CA GLY A 232 -19.18 21.59 -5.51
C GLY A 232 -19.21 20.11 -5.10
N GLU A 233 -19.24 19.17 -6.05
CA GLU A 233 -19.22 17.73 -5.82
C GLU A 233 -17.82 17.23 -5.44
N LEU A 234 -17.76 16.12 -4.69
CA LEU A 234 -16.49 15.50 -4.29
C LEU A 234 -15.89 14.66 -5.42
N VAL A 235 -14.60 14.86 -5.66
CA VAL A 235 -13.78 14.06 -6.58
C VAL A 235 -12.81 13.23 -5.76
N TYR A 236 -12.81 11.92 -5.98
CA TYR A 236 -12.00 10.97 -5.22
C TYR A 236 -10.56 10.86 -5.76
N PRO A 237 -9.58 10.53 -4.88
CA PRO A 237 -8.16 10.37 -5.22
C PRO A 237 -7.85 9.60 -6.50
N ASP A 238 -8.49 8.44 -6.71
CA ASP A 238 -8.26 7.56 -7.87
C ASP A 238 -8.43 8.25 -9.22
N MET A 239 -9.25 9.32 -9.27
CA MET A 239 -9.50 10.08 -10.49
C MET A 239 -8.38 11.08 -10.80
N PHE A 240 -7.69 11.63 -9.80
CA PHE A 240 -6.74 12.74 -9.99
C PHE A 240 -5.30 12.42 -9.60
N ILE A 241 -5.04 11.56 -8.61
CA ILE A 241 -3.67 11.24 -8.15
C ILE A 241 -2.80 10.73 -9.29
N PRO A 242 -3.20 9.72 -10.10
CA PRO A 242 -2.33 9.20 -11.17
C PRO A 242 -1.90 10.29 -12.16
N PHE A 243 -2.77 11.26 -12.42
CA PHE A 243 -2.46 12.39 -13.30
C PHE A 243 -1.50 13.39 -12.64
N LEU A 244 -1.75 13.75 -11.38
CA LEU A 244 -0.88 14.68 -10.64
C LEU A 244 0.52 14.10 -10.43
N GLU A 245 0.64 12.79 -10.26
CA GLU A 245 1.93 12.11 -10.20
C GLU A 245 2.64 12.17 -11.55
N GLN A 246 1.94 11.87 -12.64
CA GLN A 246 2.52 11.87 -13.98
C GLN A 246 3.08 13.24 -14.40
N ASN A 247 2.43 14.33 -13.99
CA ASN A 247 2.84 15.69 -14.34
C ASN A 247 3.68 16.39 -13.26
N GLY A 248 3.93 15.74 -12.11
CA GLY A 248 4.70 16.27 -10.99
C GLY A 248 3.96 17.25 -10.07
N SER A 249 2.70 17.58 -10.34
CA SER A 249 1.90 18.52 -9.55
C SER A 249 1.36 17.91 -8.26
N ILE A 250 1.55 16.60 -8.04
CA ILE A 250 1.16 15.92 -6.79
C ILE A 250 1.85 16.55 -5.57
N ILE A 251 3.10 17.00 -5.72
CA ILE A 251 3.84 17.66 -4.63
C ILE A 251 3.15 18.96 -4.18
N GLU A 252 2.61 19.74 -5.12
CA GLU A 252 1.87 20.96 -4.80
C GLU A 252 0.56 20.63 -4.05
N MET A 253 -0.06 19.49 -4.39
CA MET A 253 -1.23 19.00 -3.68
C MET A 253 -0.89 18.51 -2.28
N ASP A 254 0.15 17.69 -2.13
CA ASP A 254 0.60 17.18 -0.83
C ASP A 254 0.90 18.34 0.12
N TYR A 255 1.61 19.38 -0.34
CA TYR A 255 1.85 20.59 0.46
C TYR A 255 0.58 21.38 0.78
N LEU A 256 -0.37 21.47 -0.15
CA LEU A 256 -1.65 22.13 0.09
C LEU A 256 -2.45 21.41 1.18
N ILE A 257 -2.57 20.08 1.08
CA ILE A 257 -3.26 19.25 2.08
C ILE A 257 -2.56 19.33 3.42
N PHE A 258 -1.23 19.18 3.45
CA PHE A 258 -0.43 19.29 4.66
C PHE A 258 -0.62 20.63 5.36
N SER A 259 -0.60 21.74 4.61
CA SER A 259 -0.87 23.08 5.16
C SER A 259 -2.27 23.20 5.76
N LYS A 260 -3.29 22.59 5.12
CA LYS A 260 -4.66 22.57 5.64
C LYS A 260 -4.78 21.70 6.90
N VAL A 261 -4.07 20.58 6.98
CA VAL A 261 -3.99 19.73 8.18
C VAL A 261 -3.33 20.49 9.33
N CYS A 262 -2.22 21.18 9.07
CA CYS A 262 -1.56 22.02 10.08
C CYS A 262 -2.49 23.13 10.58
N ALA A 263 -3.20 23.81 9.68
CA ALA A 263 -4.17 24.84 10.05
C ALA A 263 -5.32 24.28 10.91
N TYR A 264 -5.82 23.09 10.58
CA TYR A 264 -6.86 22.41 11.36
C TYR A 264 -6.37 22.04 12.77
N LEU A 265 -5.18 21.44 12.89
CA LEU A 265 -4.59 21.12 14.20
C LEU A 265 -4.34 22.37 15.04
N ALA A 266 -3.83 23.45 14.43
CA ALA A 266 -3.58 24.72 15.13
C ALA A 266 -4.87 25.32 15.68
N ASP A 267 -5.96 25.27 14.91
CA ASP A 267 -7.27 25.75 15.37
C ASP A 267 -7.78 24.93 16.56
N ARG A 268 -7.69 23.60 16.51
CA ARG A 268 -8.10 22.74 17.63
C ARG A 268 -7.25 22.98 18.88
N LEU A 269 -5.94 23.10 18.74
CA LEU A 269 -5.02 23.42 19.85
C LEU A 269 -5.36 24.77 20.48
N ARG A 270 -5.60 25.80 19.67
CA ARG A 270 -5.98 27.13 20.13
C ARG A 270 -7.30 27.13 20.90
N GLN A 271 -8.24 26.29 20.50
CA GLN A 271 -9.54 26.13 21.17
C GLN A 271 -9.48 25.20 22.39
N GLY A 272 -8.34 24.56 22.67
CA GLY A 272 -8.21 23.59 23.76
C GLY A 272 -9.02 22.30 23.54
N LEU A 273 -9.32 21.98 22.28
CA LEU A 273 -10.09 20.80 21.91
C LEU A 273 -9.19 19.55 21.88
N PRO A 274 -9.75 18.33 22.05
CA PRO A 274 -9.01 17.09 21.91
C PRO A 274 -8.33 16.99 20.55
N VAL A 275 -7.06 16.61 20.55
CA VAL A 275 -6.26 16.38 19.33
C VAL A 275 -5.70 14.96 19.33
N VAL A 276 -5.59 14.40 18.13
CA VAL A 276 -4.95 13.10 17.87
C VAL A 276 -3.88 13.27 16.81
N THR A 277 -3.00 12.27 16.67
CA THR A 277 -2.00 12.29 15.60
C THR A 277 -2.72 12.21 14.24
N ILE A 278 -2.41 13.11 13.31
CA ILE A 278 -2.93 13.07 11.95
C ILE A 278 -1.83 12.63 11.01
N SER A 279 -2.10 11.54 10.26
CA SER A 279 -1.20 11.06 9.24
C SER A 279 -1.51 11.66 7.87
N VAL A 280 -0.46 11.92 7.10
CA VAL A 280 -0.53 12.53 5.76
C VAL A 280 0.32 11.70 4.80
N ASN A 281 -0.28 11.32 3.68
CA ASN A 281 0.40 10.59 2.60
C ASN A 281 1.47 11.47 1.93
N LEU A 282 2.64 10.88 1.67
CA LEU A 282 3.69 11.50 0.85
C LEU A 282 3.87 10.73 -0.45
N SER A 283 3.67 11.42 -1.58
CA SER A 283 3.90 10.85 -2.90
C SER A 283 5.38 10.53 -3.15
N ARG A 284 5.63 9.59 -4.07
CA ARG A 284 7.00 9.19 -4.45
C ARG A 284 7.90 10.38 -4.79
N LEU A 285 7.38 11.38 -5.49
CA LEU A 285 8.22 12.47 -6.01
C LEU A 285 8.89 13.30 -4.90
N HIS A 286 8.45 13.18 -3.65
CA HIS A 286 9.09 13.77 -2.49
C HIS A 286 10.49 13.21 -2.19
N THR A 287 10.76 11.93 -2.48
CA THR A 287 12.06 11.29 -2.21
C THR A 287 13.16 11.81 -3.13
N GLN A 288 12.78 12.30 -4.31
CA GLN A 288 13.70 12.88 -5.29
C GLN A 288 14.18 14.29 -4.89
N ARG A 289 13.59 14.90 -3.85
CA ARG A 289 13.91 16.24 -3.37
C ARG A 289 14.54 16.18 -1.98
N SER A 290 15.83 16.52 -1.91
CA SER A 290 16.60 16.47 -0.67
C SER A 290 16.11 17.43 0.43
N ASN A 291 15.38 18.49 0.07
CA ASN A 291 14.87 19.48 1.02
C ASN A 291 13.40 19.27 1.42
N THR A 292 12.80 18.12 1.08
CA THR A 292 11.38 17.87 1.39
C THR A 292 11.09 17.99 2.88
N ALA A 293 11.89 17.33 3.73
CA ALA A 293 11.69 17.36 5.18
C ALA A 293 11.77 18.77 5.76
N ASP A 294 12.71 19.59 5.29
CA ASP A 294 12.88 20.98 5.72
C ASP A 294 11.68 21.85 5.34
N ILE A 295 11.11 21.64 4.15
CA ILE A 295 9.92 22.36 3.69
C ILE A 295 8.71 21.98 4.54
N LEU A 296 8.49 20.67 4.77
CA LEU A 296 7.40 20.19 5.61
C LEU A 296 7.53 20.72 7.04
N HIS A 297 8.75 20.70 7.58
CA HIS A 297 9.00 21.26 8.91
C HIS A 297 8.69 22.75 8.96
N ALA A 298 9.19 23.54 8.00
CA ALA A 298 8.93 24.97 7.94
C ALA A 298 7.43 25.29 7.89
N VAL A 299 6.64 24.53 7.12
CA VAL A 299 5.18 24.67 7.08
C VAL A 299 4.57 24.36 8.45
N ALA A 300 4.88 23.22 9.07
CA ALA A 300 4.36 22.90 10.40
C ALA A 300 4.73 23.93 11.46
N SER A 301 5.96 24.46 11.42
CA SER A 301 6.44 25.52 12.32
C SER A 301 5.67 26.84 12.13
N THR A 302 5.22 27.18 10.92
CA THR A 302 4.40 28.40 10.72
C THR A 302 3.04 28.35 11.44
N TYR A 303 2.58 27.14 11.78
CA TYR A 303 1.35 26.88 12.52
C TYR A 303 1.60 26.45 13.98
N ASP A 304 2.87 26.48 14.44
CA ASP A 304 3.30 26.04 15.77
C ASP A 304 2.84 24.60 16.13
N ILE A 305 2.81 23.69 15.15
CA ILE A 305 2.36 22.31 15.36
C ILE A 305 3.45 21.47 16.00
N PRO A 306 3.20 20.85 17.17
CA PRO A 306 4.11 19.87 17.74
C PRO A 306 4.33 18.66 16.81
N PRO A 307 5.58 18.27 16.52
CA PRO A 307 5.87 17.20 15.57
C PRO A 307 5.19 15.85 15.85
N TYR A 308 4.99 15.50 17.12
CA TYR A 308 4.34 14.25 17.52
C TYR A 308 2.85 14.14 17.14
N LEU A 309 2.22 15.24 16.72
CA LEU A 309 0.84 15.26 16.21
C LEU A 309 0.75 15.00 14.70
N LEU A 310 1.89 14.87 14.02
CA LEU A 310 1.97 14.62 12.59
C LEU A 310 2.71 13.31 12.33
N GLU A 311 2.14 12.53 11.42
CA GLU A 311 2.70 11.28 10.91
C GLU A 311 2.78 11.35 9.39
N PHE A 312 3.88 10.91 8.79
CA PHE A 312 4.04 10.84 7.34
C PHE A 312 3.97 9.40 6.85
N GLU A 313 3.05 9.12 5.93
CA GLU A 313 2.84 7.78 5.38
C GLU A 313 3.55 7.64 4.03
N LEU A 314 4.32 6.55 3.88
CA LEU A 314 5.07 6.22 2.68
C LEU A 314 4.70 4.81 2.22
N THR A 315 4.29 4.63 0.97
CA THR A 315 3.87 3.31 0.46
C THR A 315 5.05 2.35 0.30
N GLU A 316 4.82 1.04 0.47
CA GLU A 316 5.85 0.01 0.30
C GLU A 316 6.50 0.07 -1.10
N THR A 317 5.72 0.34 -2.15
CA THR A 317 6.21 0.38 -3.54
C THR A 317 7.23 1.49 -3.79
N LEU A 318 7.21 2.56 -2.99
CA LEU A 318 8.20 3.62 -3.03
C LEU A 318 9.61 3.10 -2.70
N LEU A 319 9.69 2.13 -1.79
CA LEU A 319 10.94 1.59 -1.24
C LEU A 319 11.73 0.75 -2.24
N LEU A 320 11.08 0.19 -3.26
CA LEU A 320 11.71 -0.71 -4.22
C LEU A 320 12.60 0.00 -5.24
N ASP A 321 12.27 1.24 -5.63
CA ASP A 321 13.01 1.94 -6.70
C ASP A 321 13.98 3.00 -6.17
N GLU A 322 13.80 3.51 -4.94
CA GLU A 322 14.57 4.65 -4.41
C GLU A 322 14.96 4.49 -2.91
N PHE A 323 15.41 3.29 -2.50
CA PHE A 323 15.63 2.94 -1.08
C PHE A 323 16.49 3.94 -0.29
N ASP A 324 17.66 4.35 -0.82
CA ASP A 324 18.56 5.29 -0.12
C ASP A 324 17.94 6.69 0.04
N SER A 325 17.25 7.18 -1.00
CA SER A 325 16.56 8.47 -0.95
C SER A 325 15.42 8.45 0.07
N VAL A 326 14.68 7.34 0.15
CA VAL A 326 13.62 7.18 1.15
C VAL A 326 14.21 7.14 2.55
N LYS A 327 15.27 6.36 2.77
CA LYS A 327 15.95 6.30 4.08
C LYS A 327 16.36 7.68 4.57
N HIS A 328 16.99 8.48 3.71
CA HIS A 328 17.36 9.86 4.05
C HIS A 328 16.16 10.74 4.38
N LEU A 329 15.05 10.62 3.64
CA LEU A 329 13.82 11.36 3.94
C LEU A 329 13.23 10.95 5.29
N ILE A 330 13.14 9.66 5.58
CA ILE A 330 12.62 9.12 6.84
C ILE A 330 13.47 9.62 8.01
N ASP A 331 14.79 9.49 7.93
CA ASP A 331 15.71 9.93 8.97
C ASP A 331 15.58 11.44 9.22
N ALA A 332 15.47 12.24 8.15
CA ALA A 332 15.30 13.69 8.26
C ALA A 332 13.97 14.06 8.95
N LEU A 333 12.85 13.44 8.58
CA LEU A 333 11.55 13.67 9.21
C LEU A 333 11.58 13.30 10.70
N ARG A 334 12.19 12.16 11.04
CA ARG A 334 12.31 11.72 12.43
C ARG A 334 13.24 12.59 13.26
N ASN A 335 14.29 13.16 12.67
CA ASN A 335 15.16 14.11 13.36
C ASN A 335 14.41 15.39 13.79
N TYR A 336 13.36 15.77 13.05
CA TYR A 336 12.44 16.84 13.46
C TYR A 336 11.40 16.40 14.51
N GLY A 337 11.30 15.10 14.81
CA GLY A 337 10.37 14.53 15.78
C GLY A 337 9.02 14.09 15.20
N TYR A 338 8.89 14.03 13.88
CA TYR A 338 7.69 13.49 13.22
C TYR A 338 7.68 11.96 13.29
N LYS A 339 6.48 11.39 13.31
CA LYS A 339 6.31 9.95 13.11
C LYS A 339 6.35 9.61 11.63
N VAL A 340 6.82 8.42 11.31
CA VAL A 340 6.80 7.89 9.95
C VAL A 340 6.15 6.51 9.94
N SER A 341 5.25 6.29 8.99
CA SER A 341 4.62 4.99 8.78
C SER A 341 4.86 4.46 7.37
N ILE A 342 4.96 3.13 7.27
CA ILE A 342 5.05 2.42 5.99
C ILE A 342 3.68 1.84 5.69
N ASP A 343 3.12 2.27 4.56
CA ASP A 343 1.77 1.94 4.11
C ASP A 343 1.73 0.80 3.10
N ASP A 344 0.56 0.16 2.97
CA ASP A 344 0.30 -0.95 2.04
C ASP A 344 1.30 -2.12 2.18
N PHE A 345 1.83 -2.38 3.38
CA PHE A 345 2.80 -3.45 3.58
C PHE A 345 2.19 -4.80 3.20
N GLY A 346 2.92 -5.61 2.45
CA GLY A 346 2.49 -6.91 1.90
C GLY A 346 1.83 -6.82 0.52
N SER A 347 1.70 -5.62 -0.05
CA SER A 347 1.26 -5.42 -1.43
C SER A 347 2.42 -5.48 -2.43
N GLY A 348 3.65 -5.26 -1.98
CA GLY A 348 4.88 -5.28 -2.77
C GLY A 348 5.81 -6.47 -2.45
N TYR A 349 7.00 -6.44 -3.05
CA TYR A 349 8.09 -7.41 -2.84
C TYR A 349 9.15 -6.89 -1.86
N ALA A 350 8.79 -6.05 -0.90
CA ALA A 350 9.80 -5.51 -0.02
C ALA A 350 10.28 -6.55 0.99
N GLY A 351 11.60 -6.81 0.93
CA GLY A 351 12.26 -7.78 1.77
C GLY A 351 12.42 -7.32 3.21
N ILE A 352 13.04 -8.17 4.02
CA ILE A 352 13.40 -7.90 5.42
C ILE A 352 14.27 -6.64 5.59
N ASN A 353 14.90 -6.15 4.52
CA ASN A 353 15.76 -4.97 4.52
C ASN A 353 15.04 -3.71 5.01
N ILE A 354 13.73 -3.57 4.76
CA ILE A 354 12.92 -2.47 5.31
C ILE A 354 13.11 -2.37 6.83
N TRP A 355 12.96 -3.50 7.51
CA TRP A 355 13.04 -3.59 8.96
C TRP A 355 14.46 -3.41 9.50
N GLN A 356 15.47 -3.73 8.68
CA GLN A 356 16.87 -3.66 9.10
C GLN A 356 17.46 -2.25 8.95
N GLU A 357 17.01 -1.50 7.95
CA GLU A 357 17.68 -0.26 7.55
C GLU A 357 16.83 0.99 7.69
N LEU A 358 15.50 0.87 7.65
CA LEU A 358 14.62 2.02 7.76
C LEU A 358 14.22 2.20 9.22
N ASN A 359 14.39 3.42 9.70
CA ASN A 359 13.99 3.79 11.04
C ASN A 359 12.57 4.38 10.96
N PHE A 360 11.51 3.59 11.09
CA PHE A 360 10.12 4.07 11.08
C PHE A 360 9.35 3.63 12.32
N ASP A 361 8.19 4.23 12.58
CA ASP A 361 7.45 4.08 13.84
C ASP A 361 6.26 3.13 13.71
N ILE A 362 5.60 3.11 12.54
CA ILE A 362 4.35 2.38 12.34
C ILE A 362 4.40 1.56 11.04
N LEU A 363 3.98 0.30 11.12
CA LEU A 363 3.76 -0.55 9.95
C LEU A 363 2.26 -0.73 9.72
N LYS A 364 1.75 -0.32 8.56
CA LYS A 364 0.35 -0.51 8.17
C LYS A 364 0.22 -1.77 7.30
N LEU A 365 -0.48 -2.78 7.80
CA LEU A 365 -0.76 -4.02 7.08
C LEU A 365 -1.94 -3.84 6.14
N ASP A 366 -1.73 -4.13 4.86
CA ASP A 366 -2.77 -4.05 3.81
C ASP A 366 -3.93 -5.02 4.09
N LYS A 367 -5.13 -4.67 3.62
CA LYS A 367 -6.36 -5.46 3.80
C LYS A 367 -6.26 -6.89 3.26
N LYS A 368 -5.28 -7.20 2.41
CA LYS A 368 -5.00 -8.59 1.97
C LYS A 368 -4.68 -9.53 3.13
N PHE A 369 -4.18 -9.01 4.26
CA PHE A 369 -3.99 -9.79 5.48
C PHE A 369 -5.32 -10.22 6.14
N LEU A 370 -6.43 -9.58 5.81
CA LEU A 370 -7.79 -9.93 6.25
C LEU A 370 -8.53 -10.89 5.29
N SER A 371 -7.81 -11.47 4.32
CA SER A 371 -8.42 -12.41 3.37
C SER A 371 -8.97 -13.66 4.05
N SER A 372 -10.22 -13.97 3.74
CA SER A 372 -10.91 -15.20 4.16
C SER A 372 -10.68 -16.39 3.22
N ASP A 373 -9.82 -16.26 2.19
CA ASP A 373 -9.49 -17.36 1.28
C ASP A 373 -8.85 -18.53 2.07
N PRO A 374 -9.41 -19.76 2.01
CA PRO A 374 -8.88 -20.93 2.72
C PRO A 374 -7.41 -21.25 2.41
N LYS A 375 -6.88 -20.82 1.27
CA LYS A 375 -5.47 -21.02 0.89
C LYS A 375 -4.55 -19.98 1.50
N VAL A 376 -5.06 -18.78 1.79
CA VAL A 376 -4.29 -17.63 2.27
C VAL A 376 -4.39 -17.50 3.79
N LYS A 377 -5.59 -17.72 4.35
CA LYS A 377 -5.85 -17.55 5.79
C LYS A 377 -4.85 -18.30 6.69
N PRO A 378 -4.51 -19.59 6.48
CA PRO A 378 -3.53 -20.26 7.33
C PRO A 378 -2.13 -19.64 7.29
N ARG A 379 -1.77 -18.98 6.18
CA ARG A 379 -0.50 -18.25 6.06
C ARG A 379 -0.58 -16.93 6.83
N ASN A 380 -1.68 -16.20 6.72
CA ASN A 380 -1.90 -14.96 7.47
C ASN A 380 -1.92 -15.22 8.98
N ASP A 381 -2.59 -16.30 9.42
CA ASP A 381 -2.62 -16.75 10.82
C ASP A 381 -1.21 -17.00 11.38
N ALA A 382 -0.27 -17.43 10.54
CA ALA A 382 1.13 -17.61 10.92
C ALA A 382 1.96 -16.32 10.83
N LEU A 383 1.67 -15.44 9.86
CA LEU A 383 2.48 -14.24 9.60
C LEU A 383 2.16 -13.10 10.55
N ILE A 384 0.88 -12.76 10.74
CA ILE A 384 0.44 -11.55 11.45
C ILE A 384 1.00 -11.51 12.89
N PRO A 385 0.85 -12.54 13.73
CA PRO A 385 1.37 -12.47 15.11
C PRO A 385 2.90 -12.37 15.17
N ASN A 386 3.59 -12.99 14.21
CA ASN A 386 5.05 -12.92 14.14
C ASN A 386 5.52 -11.53 13.69
N LEU A 387 4.82 -10.90 12.76
CA LEU A 387 5.11 -9.52 12.33
C LEU A 387 4.88 -8.54 13.47
N ILE A 388 3.77 -8.68 14.21
CA ILE A 388 3.48 -7.87 15.40
C ILE A 388 4.61 -8.02 16.42
N ARG A 389 5.01 -9.25 16.75
CA ARG A 389 6.11 -9.49 17.68
C ARG A 389 7.44 -8.87 17.23
N ILE A 390 7.76 -8.94 15.93
CA ILE A 390 8.99 -8.32 15.39
C ILE A 390 8.90 -6.80 15.52
N ALA A 391 7.75 -6.21 15.18
CA ALA A 391 7.52 -4.78 15.31
C ALA A 391 7.67 -4.33 16.78
N ASP A 392 7.07 -5.05 17.73
CA ASP A 392 7.19 -4.73 19.16
C ASP A 392 8.65 -4.77 19.63
N GLN A 393 9.42 -5.77 19.19
CA GLN A 393 10.86 -5.88 19.50
C GLN A 393 11.69 -4.73 18.91
N LEU A 394 11.23 -4.15 17.80
CA LEU A 394 11.81 -2.99 17.15
C LEU A 394 11.22 -1.66 17.65
N GLN A 395 10.35 -1.71 18.67
CA GLN A 395 9.65 -0.55 19.23
C GLN A 395 8.75 0.17 18.23
N MET A 396 8.15 -0.60 17.33
CA MET A 396 7.26 -0.14 16.28
C MET A 396 5.83 -0.58 16.56
N THR A 397 4.86 0.15 16.04
CA THR A 397 3.44 -0.19 16.16
C THR A 397 2.92 -0.81 14.88
N VAL A 398 2.17 -1.90 14.98
CA VAL A 398 1.42 -2.44 13.83
C VAL A 398 0.00 -1.91 13.84
N LEU A 399 -0.44 -1.44 12.68
CA LEU A 399 -1.81 -1.05 12.38
C LEU A 399 -2.32 -1.90 11.23
N CYS A 400 -3.55 -2.40 11.32
CA CYS A 400 -4.18 -3.10 10.19
C CYS A 400 -5.20 -2.21 9.48
N GLU A 401 -5.19 -2.26 8.16
CA GLU A 401 -6.10 -1.49 7.31
C GLU A 401 -7.22 -2.32 6.71
N GLY A 402 -8.33 -1.64 6.40
CA GLY A 402 -9.43 -2.21 5.64
C GLY A 402 -10.28 -3.20 6.42
N ALA A 403 -10.35 -3.09 7.76
CA ALA A 403 -11.31 -3.86 8.54
C ALA A 403 -12.75 -3.35 8.31
N GLU A 404 -13.61 -4.21 7.78
CA GLU A 404 -14.99 -3.89 7.41
C GLU A 404 -16.03 -4.56 8.30
N THR A 405 -15.66 -5.63 9.01
CA THR A 405 -16.58 -6.40 9.87
C THR A 405 -16.06 -6.55 11.31
N GLU A 406 -16.99 -6.85 12.23
CA GLU A 406 -16.68 -7.17 13.63
C GLU A 406 -15.79 -8.41 13.74
N GLU A 407 -16.13 -9.47 12.99
CA GLU A 407 -15.35 -10.71 12.93
C GLU A 407 -13.88 -10.46 12.53
N GLN A 408 -13.62 -9.51 11.63
CA GLN A 408 -12.26 -9.12 11.25
C GLN A 408 -11.55 -8.38 12.39
N CYS A 409 -12.26 -7.53 13.14
CA CYS A 409 -11.70 -6.83 14.29
C CYS A 409 -11.38 -7.80 15.44
N GLU A 410 -12.26 -8.75 15.73
CA GLU A 410 -12.02 -9.83 16.71
C GLU A 410 -10.84 -10.71 16.29
N TYR A 411 -10.77 -11.08 15.01
CA TYR A 411 -9.65 -11.83 14.45
C TYR A 411 -8.33 -11.09 14.65
N LEU A 412 -8.28 -9.80 14.29
CA LEU A 412 -7.08 -8.96 14.47
C LEU A 412 -6.70 -8.82 15.94
N LYS A 413 -7.68 -8.60 16.81
CA LYS A 413 -7.48 -8.51 18.26
C LYS A 413 -6.88 -9.82 18.80
N GLY A 414 -7.41 -10.97 18.38
CA GLY A 414 -6.90 -12.29 18.75
C GLY A 414 -5.49 -12.60 18.24
N MET A 415 -5.04 -11.92 17.17
CA MET A 415 -3.68 -12.02 16.64
C MET A 415 -2.69 -11.05 17.34
N GLY A 416 -3.16 -10.22 18.27
CA GLY A 416 -2.35 -9.23 19.01
C GLY A 416 -2.32 -7.84 18.37
N CYS A 417 -3.14 -7.58 17.34
CA CYS A 417 -3.20 -6.25 16.72
C CYS A 417 -3.95 -5.28 17.63
N SER A 418 -3.32 -4.13 17.92
CA SER A 418 -3.89 -3.15 18.86
C SER A 418 -4.61 -1.99 18.19
N ILE A 419 -4.20 -1.61 16.97
CA ILE A 419 -4.75 -0.47 16.24
C ILE A 419 -5.27 -0.93 14.88
N VAL A 420 -6.44 -0.43 14.49
CA VAL A 420 -7.05 -0.73 13.21
C VAL A 420 -7.63 0.53 12.57
N GLN A 421 -7.65 0.54 11.26
CA GLN A 421 -8.33 1.54 10.45
C GLN A 421 -9.22 0.82 9.43
N GLY A 422 -10.51 1.18 9.38
CA GLY A 422 -11.42 0.50 8.46
C GLY A 422 -12.88 0.94 8.58
N TYR A 423 -13.68 0.51 7.62
CA TYR A 423 -15.09 0.90 7.48
C TYR A 423 -16.00 0.32 8.57
N TYR A 424 -15.55 -0.70 9.31
CA TYR A 424 -16.28 -1.20 10.47
C TYR A 424 -16.54 -0.07 11.48
N PHE A 425 -15.53 0.76 11.76
CA PHE A 425 -15.67 1.91 12.66
C PHE A 425 -16.24 3.12 11.92
N SER A 426 -15.56 3.55 10.85
CA SER A 426 -16.02 4.69 10.06
C SER A 426 -15.35 4.78 8.70
N LYS A 427 -16.12 5.30 7.75
CA LYS A 427 -15.59 5.81 6.48
C LYS A 427 -14.86 7.14 6.74
N PRO A 428 -14.05 7.63 5.79
CA PRO A 428 -13.47 8.96 5.89
C PRO A 428 -14.56 10.02 6.11
N LEU A 429 -14.39 10.85 7.14
CA LEU A 429 -15.35 11.87 7.58
C LEU A 429 -14.88 13.27 7.18
N SER A 430 -15.80 14.21 6.96
CA SER A 430 -15.43 15.62 6.91
C SER A 430 -14.85 16.05 8.27
N CYS A 431 -14.04 17.10 8.30
CA CYS A 431 -13.51 17.65 9.56
C CYS A 431 -14.64 17.92 10.56
N GLU A 432 -15.74 18.51 10.11
CA GLU A 432 -16.92 18.80 10.95
C GLU A 432 -17.54 17.55 11.60
N ASN A 433 -17.64 16.44 10.84
CA ASN A 433 -18.20 15.19 11.37
C ASN A 433 -17.20 14.47 12.27
N PHE A 434 -15.91 14.55 11.96
CA PHE A 434 -14.85 14.05 12.83
C PHE A 434 -14.82 14.82 14.16
N ASP A 435 -15.03 16.14 14.12
CA ASP A 435 -15.05 16.99 15.31
C ASP A 435 -16.20 16.62 16.25
N LYS A 436 -17.41 16.43 15.70
CA LYS A 436 -18.57 15.94 16.45
C LYS A 436 -18.31 14.58 17.10
N LEU A 437 -17.70 13.64 16.36
CA LEU A 437 -17.34 12.32 16.88
C LEU A 437 -16.37 12.40 18.07
N MET A 438 -15.38 13.30 18.00
CA MET A 438 -14.43 13.52 19.10
C MET A 438 -15.10 14.15 20.33
N GLU A 439 -16.15 14.95 20.15
CA GLU A 439 -16.85 15.67 21.22
C GLU A 439 -17.96 14.83 21.89
N GLU A 440 -18.81 14.14 21.12
CA GLU A 440 -20.00 13.45 21.63
C GLU A 440 -19.67 12.17 22.44
N ASN A 441 -18.63 11.43 22.04
CA ASN A 441 -18.22 10.17 22.68
C ASN A 441 -16.80 10.20 23.26
N HIS A 442 -16.25 11.39 23.49
CA HIS A 442 -14.83 11.59 23.84
C HIS A 442 -13.87 10.83 22.90
N GLY A 443 -14.23 10.74 21.61
CA GLY A 443 -13.46 10.01 20.61
C GLY A 443 -13.39 8.50 20.85
N THR A 444 -14.46 7.88 21.37
CA THR A 444 -14.51 6.44 21.65
C THR A 444 -15.64 5.76 20.89
N TYR A 445 -15.35 4.63 20.25
CA TYR A 445 -16.35 3.74 19.68
C TYR A 445 -16.77 2.68 20.70
N PRO A 446 -18.04 2.24 20.70
CA PRO A 446 -18.45 1.11 21.51
C PRO A 446 -17.72 -0.15 21.01
N VAL A 447 -16.94 -0.76 21.89
CA VAL A 447 -16.37 -2.10 21.72
C VAL A 447 -16.94 -2.98 22.82
N GLU A 448 -17.24 -4.24 22.53
CA GLU A 448 -17.68 -5.18 23.57
C GLU A 448 -16.63 -5.22 24.69
N ALA A 449 -17.08 -4.98 25.92
CA ALA A 449 -16.22 -5.08 27.09
C ALA A 449 -15.70 -6.52 27.16
N ASP A 450 -14.38 -6.69 27.15
CA ASP A 450 -13.74 -8.01 27.19
C ASP A 450 -14.33 -8.85 28.33
N GLN A 451 -15.14 -9.85 27.99
CA GLN A 451 -15.63 -10.81 28.99
C GLN A 451 -14.49 -11.71 29.49
N HIS A 452 -13.37 -11.79 28.74
CA HIS A 452 -12.09 -12.33 29.17
C HIS A 452 -10.96 -11.81 28.27
N PRO A 453 -10.18 -10.79 28.68
CA PRO A 453 -9.10 -10.26 27.84
C PRO A 453 -7.89 -11.20 27.69
N TYR A 454 -7.85 -12.31 28.44
CA TYR A 454 -6.68 -13.21 28.51
C TYR A 454 -7.02 -14.71 28.61
N THR A 455 -8.09 -15.15 27.95
CA THR A 455 -8.23 -16.59 27.62
C THR A 455 -7.82 -16.81 26.16
N ALA A 456 -6.59 -16.46 25.82
CA ALA A 456 -5.90 -17.20 24.76
C ALA A 456 -5.85 -18.64 25.27
N SER A 457 -6.60 -19.53 24.62
CA SER A 457 -6.77 -20.91 25.06
C SER A 457 -5.40 -21.52 25.39
N THR A 458 -5.30 -22.15 26.55
CA THR A 458 -4.14 -22.89 27.06
C THR A 458 -3.84 -24.16 26.26
N SER A 459 -4.04 -24.13 24.94
CA SER A 459 -3.66 -25.20 24.02
C SER A 459 -3.26 -24.65 22.66
N ASN A 460 -1.95 -24.51 22.49
CA ASN A 460 -1.18 -24.23 21.27
C ASN A 460 -1.17 -22.77 20.75
N PHE A 461 0.06 -22.29 20.53
CA PHE A 461 0.52 -20.98 20.05
C PHE A 461 0.78 -19.92 21.12
N LEU A 462 2.04 -19.91 21.61
CA LEU A 462 2.63 -18.86 22.43
C LEU A 462 2.76 -17.56 21.64
N VAL A 463 1.95 -16.56 21.97
CA VAL A 463 2.23 -15.14 21.77
C VAL A 463 2.09 -14.48 23.14
N ARG A 464 3.21 -14.23 23.81
CA ARG A 464 3.31 -13.41 25.04
C ARG A 464 3.84 -12.04 24.64
N SER A 465 3.34 -10.95 25.23
CA SER A 465 3.84 -9.59 24.96
C SER A 465 5.30 -9.44 25.41
N VAL A 466 6.04 -8.49 24.83
CA VAL A 466 7.40 -8.11 25.27
C VAL A 466 7.38 -7.65 26.74
N THR A 467 6.30 -7.00 27.16
CA THR A 467 6.04 -6.61 28.55
C THR A 467 6.02 -7.84 29.47
N ASP A 468 5.32 -8.89 29.07
CA ASP A 468 5.27 -10.17 29.80
C ASP A 468 6.64 -10.85 29.86
N SER A 469 7.39 -10.77 28.76
CA SER A 469 8.70 -11.41 28.60
C SER A 469 9.80 -10.71 29.41
N ILE A 470 9.72 -9.40 29.61
CA ILE A 470 10.66 -8.64 30.47
C ILE A 470 10.38 -8.93 31.95
N PHE A 471 9.11 -9.00 32.34
CA PHE A 471 8.71 -9.18 33.73
C PHE A 471 8.96 -10.60 34.26
N ASP A 472 8.99 -11.61 33.40
CA ASP A 472 9.38 -12.98 33.76
C ASP A 472 10.89 -13.13 34.08
N VAL A 473 11.73 -12.17 33.66
CA VAL A 473 13.20 -12.20 33.89
C VAL A 473 13.58 -11.52 35.22
N VAL A 474 12.68 -10.71 35.80
CA VAL A 474 12.95 -10.02 37.06
C VAL A 474 12.97 -11.02 38.22
N PRO A 475 14.05 -11.09 39.03
CA PRO A 475 14.08 -11.95 40.21
C PRO A 475 12.97 -11.55 41.18
N GLY A 476 11.94 -12.38 41.35
CA GLY A 476 10.76 -12.05 42.17
C GLY A 476 9.45 -12.42 41.46
N GLY A 477 8.36 -11.78 41.87
CA GLY A 477 7.07 -11.80 41.17
C GLY A 477 6.68 -10.39 40.74
N MET A 478 6.01 -10.25 39.59
CA MET A 478 5.52 -8.96 39.10
C MET A 478 4.04 -9.04 38.77
N ALA A 479 3.28 -8.03 39.17
CA ALA A 479 1.86 -7.90 38.83
C ALA A 479 1.52 -6.48 38.38
N GLY A 480 0.72 -6.34 37.34
CA GLY A 480 0.17 -5.06 36.90
C GLY A 480 -1.31 -4.96 37.27
N PHE A 481 -1.76 -3.82 37.75
CA PHE A 481 -3.16 -3.56 38.08
C PHE A 481 -3.64 -2.29 37.38
N ASP A 482 -4.82 -2.36 36.77
CA ASP A 482 -5.47 -1.21 36.15
C ASP A 482 -5.70 -0.11 37.18
N GLU A 483 -5.39 1.13 36.83
CA GLU A 483 -5.46 2.24 37.80
C GLU A 483 -6.90 2.59 38.20
N ASP A 484 -7.83 2.49 37.25
CA ASP A 484 -9.22 2.93 37.43
C ASP A 484 -10.08 1.84 38.07
N SER A 485 -9.96 0.60 37.61
CA SER A 485 -10.75 -0.55 38.08
C SER A 485 -10.08 -1.35 39.19
N GLY A 486 -8.75 -1.23 39.35
CA GLY A 486 -7.98 -2.06 40.27
C GLY A 486 -7.90 -3.53 39.85
N ARG A 487 -8.28 -3.89 38.62
CA ARG A 487 -8.23 -5.28 38.16
C ARG A 487 -6.80 -5.70 37.81
N LEU A 488 -6.49 -6.97 38.02
CA LEU A 488 -5.21 -7.54 37.60
C LEU A 488 -5.12 -7.52 36.07
N LEU A 489 -4.10 -6.85 35.53
CA LEU A 489 -3.78 -6.79 34.11
C LEU A 489 -2.76 -7.87 33.73
N TYR A 490 -1.79 -8.12 34.62
CA TYR A 490 -0.69 -9.04 34.39
C TYR A 490 -0.22 -9.67 35.70
N ALA A 491 0.22 -10.92 35.66
CA ALA A 491 0.98 -11.57 36.73
C ALA A 491 2.03 -12.52 36.15
N SER A 492 3.28 -12.36 36.59
CA SER A 492 4.40 -13.21 36.15
C SER A 492 4.35 -14.60 36.79
N ASP A 493 5.08 -15.56 36.20
CA ASP A 493 5.25 -16.90 36.80
C ASP A 493 5.90 -16.83 38.19
N GLY A 494 6.60 -15.73 38.49
CA GLY A 494 7.12 -15.42 39.81
C GLY A 494 6.01 -15.21 40.86
N VAL A 495 4.92 -14.53 40.51
CA VAL A 495 3.77 -14.33 41.40
C VAL A 495 3.13 -15.67 41.74
N LYS A 496 2.94 -16.55 40.75
CA LYS A 496 2.46 -17.91 40.96
C LYS A 496 3.33 -18.69 41.97
N LYS A 497 4.66 -18.58 41.87
CA LYS A 497 5.57 -19.24 42.84
C LYS A 497 5.42 -18.65 44.25
N LEU A 498 5.27 -17.33 44.35
CA LEU A 498 5.10 -16.63 45.62
C LEU A 498 3.77 -16.96 46.30
N THR A 499 2.65 -16.93 45.58
CA THR A 499 1.31 -17.12 46.15
C THR A 499 0.87 -18.58 46.22
N GLY A 500 1.40 -19.44 45.35
CA GLY A 500 0.94 -20.83 45.22
C GLY A 500 -0.39 -20.98 44.47
N TYR A 501 -1.01 -19.87 44.04
CA TYR A 501 -2.19 -19.87 43.19
C TYR A 501 -1.79 -19.93 41.71
N SER A 502 -2.60 -20.59 40.90
CA SER A 502 -2.49 -20.49 39.46
C SER A 502 -2.75 -19.05 38.99
N ILE A 503 -2.24 -18.71 37.81
CA ILE A 503 -2.47 -17.37 37.23
C ILE A 503 -3.98 -17.16 37.03
N GLU A 504 -4.69 -18.17 36.53
CA GLU A 504 -6.15 -18.15 36.32
C GLU A 504 -6.91 -17.79 37.60
N GLU A 505 -6.55 -18.40 38.74
CA GLU A 505 -7.17 -18.07 40.04
C GLU A 505 -6.88 -16.63 40.47
N LEU A 506 -5.68 -16.11 40.20
CA LEU A 506 -5.31 -14.72 40.53
C LEU A 506 -6.11 -13.69 39.72
N PHE A 507 -6.59 -14.03 38.54
CA PHE A 507 -7.44 -13.15 37.72
C PHE A 507 -8.92 -13.14 38.16
N THR A 508 -9.32 -14.04 39.07
CA THR A 508 -10.71 -14.06 39.59
C THR A 508 -10.99 -12.96 40.62
N PHE A 509 -9.95 -12.33 41.17
CA PHE A 509 -10.11 -11.23 42.13
C PHE A 509 -10.56 -9.95 41.42
N GLY A 510 -11.66 -9.37 41.91
CA GLY A 510 -12.35 -8.25 41.26
C GLY A 510 -11.64 -6.90 41.38
N SER A 511 -10.72 -6.76 42.34
CA SER A 511 -9.98 -5.53 42.61
C SER A 511 -8.65 -5.81 43.36
N VAL A 512 -7.74 -4.83 43.36
CA VAL A 512 -6.53 -4.82 44.19
C VAL A 512 -6.87 -5.06 45.66
N ARG A 513 -8.00 -4.53 46.11
CA ARG A 513 -8.46 -4.68 47.49
C ARG A 513 -8.80 -6.13 47.81
N ASP A 514 -9.54 -6.82 46.94
CA ASP A 514 -9.89 -8.22 47.12
C ASP A 514 -8.62 -9.10 47.11
N TRP A 515 -7.67 -8.75 46.25
CA TRP A 515 -6.36 -9.39 46.20
C TRP A 515 -5.63 -9.24 47.54
N LEU A 516 -5.49 -8.02 48.06
CA LEU A 516 -4.81 -7.76 49.34
C LEU A 516 -5.53 -8.38 50.54
N GLU A 517 -6.87 -8.34 50.59
CA GLU A 517 -7.68 -8.97 51.64
C GLU A 517 -7.52 -10.50 51.67
N HIS A 518 -7.31 -11.12 50.51
CA HIS A 518 -7.13 -12.56 50.40
C HIS A 518 -5.73 -13.03 50.82
N PHE A 519 -4.70 -12.22 50.52
CA PHE A 519 -3.30 -12.62 50.74
C PHE A 519 -2.70 -12.14 52.06
N ILE A 520 -3.30 -11.15 52.73
CA ILE A 520 -2.70 -10.46 53.88
C ILE A 520 -3.59 -10.57 55.12
N ALA A 521 -2.98 -10.76 56.29
CA ALA A 521 -3.70 -10.83 57.55
C ALA A 521 -4.48 -9.51 57.84
N PRO A 522 -5.72 -9.58 58.35
CA PRO A 522 -6.52 -8.40 58.67
C PRO A 522 -5.86 -7.42 59.66
N THR A 523 -4.89 -7.88 60.44
CA THR A 523 -4.14 -7.06 61.40
C THR A 523 -3.18 -6.07 60.74
N ASP A 524 -2.75 -6.32 59.48
CA ASP A 524 -1.80 -5.48 58.75
C ASP A 524 -2.49 -4.48 57.79
N PHE A 525 -3.82 -4.52 57.72
CA PHE A 525 -4.63 -3.73 56.79
C PHE A 525 -4.51 -2.22 57.00
N SER A 526 -4.28 -1.79 58.25
CA SER A 526 -4.10 -0.39 58.62
C SER A 526 -2.79 0.21 58.08
N ILE A 527 -1.75 -0.62 57.87
CA ILE A 527 -0.47 -0.22 57.28
C ILE A 527 -0.63 -0.01 55.77
N ILE A 528 -1.38 -0.90 55.11
CA ILE A 528 -1.66 -0.85 53.66
C ILE A 528 -2.45 0.41 53.29
N ILE A 529 -3.50 0.75 54.05
CA ILE A 529 -4.31 1.95 53.78
C ILE A 529 -3.47 3.24 53.89
N ASN A 530 -2.56 3.31 54.88
CA ASN A 530 -1.68 4.47 55.04
C ASN A 530 -0.65 4.60 53.91
N GLU A 531 -0.10 3.49 53.41
CA GLU A 531 0.83 3.51 52.28
C GLU A 531 0.11 3.74 50.94
N GLN A 532 -1.17 3.37 50.81
CA GLN A 532 -2.00 3.65 49.62
C GLN A 532 -2.19 5.15 49.41
N GLN A 533 -2.31 5.92 50.51
CA GLN A 533 -2.32 7.37 50.44
C GLN A 533 -1.00 7.96 49.90
N LYS A 534 0.15 7.28 50.10
CA LYS A 534 1.43 7.70 49.52
C LYS A 534 1.54 7.39 48.03
N LEU A 535 0.96 6.29 47.55
CA LEU A 535 0.87 6.02 46.11
C LEU A 535 0.12 7.13 45.37
N HIS A 536 -0.96 7.66 45.97
CA HIS A 536 -1.71 8.79 45.42
C HIS A 536 -0.95 10.11 45.45
N LYS A 537 0.00 10.30 46.39
CA LYS A 537 0.73 11.56 46.59
C LYS A 537 2.08 11.62 45.86
N ASP A 538 2.85 10.53 45.92
CA ASP A 538 4.25 10.47 45.47
C ASP A 538 4.44 9.54 44.25
N GLY A 539 3.38 8.87 43.78
CA GLY A 539 3.40 7.98 42.61
C GLY A 539 4.14 6.66 42.80
N LYS A 540 4.65 6.39 44.00
CA LYS A 540 5.37 5.17 44.40
C LYS A 540 4.97 4.74 45.80
N MET A 541 5.06 3.44 46.05
CA MET A 541 4.74 2.81 47.33
C MET A 541 5.75 1.70 47.62
N TYR A 542 6.01 1.51 48.92
CA TYR A 542 6.82 0.42 49.43
C TYR A 542 6.09 -0.26 50.59
N LEU A 543 6.01 -1.59 50.58
CA LEU A 543 5.36 -2.39 51.61
C LEU A 543 6.20 -3.61 51.96
N LEU A 544 6.20 -3.98 53.24
CA LEU A 544 6.76 -5.23 53.75
C LEU A 544 5.64 -5.93 54.54
N PHE A 545 5.24 -7.13 54.11
CA PHE A 545 4.11 -7.84 54.70
C PHE A 545 4.28 -9.35 54.61
N ASP A 546 3.49 -10.07 55.42
CA ASP A 546 3.44 -11.52 55.41
C ASP A 546 2.31 -11.99 54.48
N LEU A 547 2.67 -12.74 53.43
CA LEU A 547 1.74 -13.26 52.42
C LEU A 547 1.37 -14.72 52.73
N HIS A 548 0.07 -14.98 52.84
CA HIS A 548 -0.49 -16.31 53.00
C HIS A 548 -0.62 -17.03 51.66
N ARG A 549 -0.03 -18.22 51.53
CA ARG A 549 0.00 -19.02 50.30
C ARG A 549 -1.16 -20.00 50.23
N ALA A 550 -1.48 -20.48 49.03
CA ALA A 550 -2.52 -21.49 48.80
C ALA A 550 -2.32 -22.78 49.60
N ASP A 551 -1.06 -23.14 49.89
CA ASP A 551 -0.68 -24.32 50.68
C ASP A 551 -0.74 -24.08 52.21
N GLY A 552 -1.19 -22.91 52.66
CA GLY A 552 -1.28 -22.52 54.07
C GLY A 552 0.04 -22.03 54.68
N THR A 553 1.13 -21.97 53.91
CA THR A 553 2.41 -21.40 54.38
C THR A 553 2.42 -19.88 54.32
N VAL A 554 3.28 -19.25 55.12
CA VAL A 554 3.44 -17.78 55.14
C VAL A 554 4.82 -17.41 54.65
N VAL A 555 4.89 -16.42 53.75
CA VAL A 555 6.14 -15.93 53.15
C VAL A 555 6.22 -14.42 53.35
N LYS A 556 7.38 -13.95 53.82
CA LYS A 556 7.60 -12.52 54.01
C LYS A 556 7.99 -11.87 52.69
N LEU A 557 7.20 -10.92 52.23
CA LEU A 557 7.38 -10.23 50.95
C LEU A 557 7.70 -8.75 51.13
N GLU A 558 8.64 -8.29 50.31
CA GLU A 558 8.91 -6.89 50.07
C GLU A 558 8.26 -6.51 48.72
N MET A 559 7.39 -5.49 48.71
CA MET A 559 6.69 -5.02 47.52
C MET A 559 7.03 -3.57 47.22
N TYR A 560 7.39 -3.30 45.96
CA TYR A 560 7.51 -1.96 45.40
C TYR A 560 6.40 -1.77 44.38
N ALA A 561 5.64 -0.69 44.49
CA ALA A 561 4.60 -0.34 43.52
C ALA A 561 4.82 1.07 42.96
N GLY A 562 4.48 1.26 41.70
CA GLY A 562 4.56 2.57 41.05
C GLY A 562 3.58 2.72 39.90
N ARG A 563 3.21 3.96 39.59
CA ARG A 563 2.35 4.25 38.44
C ARG A 563 3.16 4.26 37.16
N VAL A 564 2.70 3.53 36.16
CA VAL A 564 3.33 3.37 34.86
C VAL A 564 2.31 3.66 33.76
N LYS A 565 2.79 4.04 32.57
CA LYS A 565 1.97 4.14 31.38
C LYS A 565 2.56 3.27 30.27
N SER A 566 1.73 2.54 29.55
CA SER A 566 2.11 1.80 28.35
C SER A 566 1.10 2.01 27.22
N PRO A 567 1.51 1.84 25.96
CA PRO A 567 0.59 1.82 24.82
C PRO A 567 -0.49 0.72 24.94
N GLU A 568 -0.14 -0.40 25.56
CA GLU A 568 -0.97 -1.60 25.70
C GLU A 568 -2.08 -1.43 26.76
N TRP A 569 -1.75 -0.84 27.92
CA TRP A 569 -2.63 -0.84 29.11
C TRP A 569 -3.04 0.55 29.60
N GLY A 570 -2.64 1.62 28.91
CA GLY A 570 -2.93 2.97 29.40
C GLY A 570 -2.18 3.26 30.71
N SER A 571 -2.88 3.74 31.75
CA SER A 571 -2.26 4.01 33.07
C SER A 571 -2.54 2.86 34.03
N TYR A 572 -1.49 2.32 34.63
CA TYR A 572 -1.59 1.15 35.52
C TYR A 572 -0.59 1.22 36.68
N ILE A 573 -0.84 0.46 37.73
CA ILE A 573 0.04 0.28 38.88
C ILE A 573 0.85 -1.00 38.68
N LEU A 574 2.17 -0.86 38.60
CA LEU A 574 3.08 -1.99 38.52
C LEU A 574 3.62 -2.33 39.91
N CYS A 575 3.41 -3.56 40.36
CA CYS A 575 3.88 -4.12 41.62
C CYS A 575 5.00 -5.14 41.37
N CYS A 576 6.12 -4.99 42.07
CA CYS A 576 7.24 -5.93 42.10
C CYS A 576 7.38 -6.52 43.50
N PHE A 577 7.40 -7.84 43.61
CA PHE A 577 7.41 -8.61 44.85
C PHE A 577 8.72 -9.39 44.98
N LEU A 578 9.39 -9.26 46.12
CA LEU A 578 10.62 -9.94 46.45
C LEU A 578 10.44 -10.80 47.71
N ASN A 579 10.84 -12.07 47.62
CA ASN A 579 10.78 -12.99 48.76
C ASN A 579 11.95 -12.72 49.73
N LYS A 580 11.64 -12.34 50.98
CA LYS A 580 12.62 -12.09 52.05
C LYS A 580 12.76 -13.25 53.03
N THR A 581 12.07 -14.36 52.82
CA THR A 581 12.05 -15.50 53.74
C THR A 581 13.41 -16.22 53.84
N LYS A 582 14.39 -15.89 52.97
CA LYS A 582 15.74 -16.48 52.95
C LYS A 582 16.92 -15.48 53.09
N ASN A 583 16.69 -14.28 53.63
CA ASN A 583 17.79 -13.41 54.10
C ASN A 583 17.92 -13.49 55.64
N VAL A 584 18.28 -14.69 56.12
CA VAL A 584 19.07 -14.95 57.33
C VAL A 584 20.06 -16.05 56.98
#